data_AF-A0A420B7G6-F1
#
_entry.id   AF-A0A420B7G6-F1
#
_cell.length_a   1.000
_cell.length_b   1.000
_cell.length_c   1.000
_cell.angle_alpha   90.00
_cell.angle_beta   90.00
_cell.angle_gamma   90.00
#
_symmetry.space_group_name_H-M   'P 1'
#
loop_
_entity.id
_entity.type
_entity.pdbx_description
1 polymer ?
#
loop_
_entity_poly.entity_id
_entity_poly.type
_entity_poly.pdbx_seq_one_letter_code
_entity_poly.pdbx_strand_id
1 'polypeptide(L)'
;MIKQLIHILVMPCKQATLLIEQQNAGEIPFFQKIRLRLHLMICKWCSAYNRKVHAMESMMKKIFTQDAPEKFSKNELELFKDKLKDKLK
;
A
#
# COMPACT_ATOMS: atom_id res chain seq x y z
N MET A 1 12.96 -36.89 -0.01
CA MET A 1 11.53 -36.67 0.28
C MET A 1 11.23 -35.35 1.03
N ILE A 2 12.18 -34.73 1.73
CA ILE A 2 11.95 -33.45 2.47
C ILE A 2 11.80 -32.23 1.53
N LYS A 3 12.43 -32.24 0.35
CA LYS A 3 12.37 -31.12 -0.63
C LYS A 3 10.96 -30.86 -1.20
N GLN A 4 10.08 -31.87 -1.22
CA GLN A 4 8.73 -31.74 -1.77
C GLN A 4 7.73 -31.16 -0.76
N LEU A 5 7.93 -31.40 0.54
CA LEU A 5 7.09 -30.83 1.61
C LEU A 5 7.31 -29.33 1.79
N ILE A 6 8.53 -28.85 1.50
CA ILE A 6 8.84 -27.42 1.52
C ILE A 6 7.94 -26.68 0.52
N HIS A 7 7.70 -27.22 -0.68
CA HIS A 7 6.81 -26.59 -1.67
C HIS A 7 5.31 -26.62 -1.29
N ILE A 8 4.89 -27.52 -0.39
CA ILE A 8 3.51 -27.57 0.10
C ILE A 8 3.30 -26.48 1.17
N LEU A 9 4.28 -26.28 2.05
CA LEU A 9 4.23 -25.22 3.08
C LEU A 9 4.56 -23.83 2.48
N VAL A 10 5.56 -23.79 1.60
CA VAL A 10 6.05 -22.61 0.87
C VAL A 10 5.31 -22.52 -0.45
N MET A 11 4.28 -21.68 -0.44
CA MET A 11 3.59 -21.18 -1.62
C MET A 11 4.57 -20.85 -2.78
N PRO A 12 4.23 -21.13 -4.05
CA PRO A 12 5.09 -20.78 -5.19
C PRO A 12 5.32 -19.27 -5.26
N CYS A 13 6.52 -18.85 -5.70
CA CYS A 13 6.90 -17.44 -5.77
C CYS A 13 5.90 -16.58 -6.58
N LYS A 14 5.30 -17.14 -7.64
CA LYS A 14 4.25 -16.46 -8.44
C LYS A 14 3.03 -16.07 -7.59
N GLN A 15 2.64 -16.95 -6.68
CA GLN A 15 1.50 -16.69 -5.80
C GLN A 15 1.93 -15.76 -4.64
N ALA A 16 3.18 -15.84 -4.18
CA ALA A 16 3.72 -14.88 -3.23
C ALA A 16 3.76 -13.45 -3.81
N THR A 17 4.20 -13.27 -5.06
CA THR A 17 4.17 -11.96 -5.73
C THR A 17 2.75 -11.44 -5.89
N LEU A 18 1.79 -12.32 -6.22
CA LEU A 18 0.37 -11.93 -6.28
C LEU A 18 -0.13 -11.42 -4.91
N LEU A 19 0.18 -12.13 -3.83
CA LEU A 19 -0.20 -11.70 -2.47
C LEU A 19 0.49 -10.39 -2.05
N ILE A 20 1.72 -10.13 -2.50
CA ILE A 20 2.41 -8.86 -2.24
C ILE A 20 1.64 -7.70 -2.89
N GLU A 21 1.24 -7.84 -4.15
CA GLU A 21 0.44 -6.83 -4.85
C GLU A 21 -0.94 -6.64 -4.20
N GLN A 22 -1.63 -7.74 -3.85
CA GLN A 22 -2.91 -7.67 -3.14
C GLN A 22 -2.76 -7.02 -1.76
N GLN A 23 -1.67 -7.29 -1.04
CA GLN A 23 -1.39 -6.63 0.24
C GLN A 23 -1.18 -5.14 0.05
N ASN A 24 -0.50 -4.75 -1.02
CA ASN A 24 -0.25 -3.35 -1.36
C ASN A 24 -1.56 -2.61 -1.72
N ALA A 25 -2.47 -3.28 -2.43
CA ALA A 25 -3.81 -2.79 -2.73
C ALA A 25 -4.76 -2.75 -1.50
N GLY A 26 -4.37 -3.37 -0.37
CA GLY A 26 -5.16 -3.40 0.87
C GLY A 26 -6.06 -4.63 1.03
N GLU A 27 -5.90 -5.67 0.21
CA GLU A 27 -6.87 -6.75 0.05
C GLU A 27 -6.31 -8.15 0.38
N ILE A 28 -5.82 -8.38 1.61
CA ILE A 28 -5.44 -9.74 2.03
C ILE A 28 -5.98 -10.16 3.41
N PRO A 29 -6.50 -11.40 3.55
CA PRO A 29 -6.85 -11.98 4.85
C PRO A 29 -5.62 -12.18 5.75
N PHE A 30 -5.81 -12.08 7.06
CA PHE A 30 -4.73 -12.21 8.07
C PHE A 30 -3.91 -13.50 7.94
N PHE A 31 -4.55 -14.63 7.68
CA PHE A 31 -3.86 -15.92 7.51
C PHE A 31 -2.91 -15.90 6.30
N GLN A 32 -3.33 -15.30 5.19
CA GLN A 32 -2.49 -15.16 3.99
C GLN A 32 -1.30 -14.24 4.26
N LYS A 33 -1.49 -13.19 5.07
CA LYS A 33 -0.41 -12.29 5.50
C LYS A 33 0.67 -12.99 6.33
N ILE A 34 0.28 -13.91 7.22
CA ILE A 34 1.22 -14.71 8.01
C ILE A 34 1.99 -15.67 7.10
N ARG A 35 1.28 -16.38 6.22
CA ARG A 35 1.89 -17.30 5.25
C ARG A 35 2.87 -16.58 4.32
N LEU A 36 2.51 -15.40 3.83
CA LEU A 36 3.40 -14.57 3.01
C LEU A 36 4.65 -14.14 3.78
N ARG A 37 4.51 -13.70 5.03
CA ARG A 37 5.66 -13.34 5.88
C ARG A 37 6.65 -14.49 6.01
N LEU A 38 6.17 -15.70 6.27
CA LEU A 38 7.02 -16.90 6.34
C LEU A 38 7.76 -17.15 5.01
N HIS A 39 7.06 -17.01 3.87
CA HIS A 39 7.69 -17.13 2.55
C HIS A 39 8.80 -16.09 2.33
N LEU A 40 8.56 -14.83 2.71
CA LEU A 40 9.54 -13.73 2.55
C LEU A 40 10.79 -13.92 3.41
N MET A 41 10.70 -14.61 4.54
CA MET A 41 11.86 -14.95 5.38
C MET A 41 12.79 -15.98 4.71
N ILE A 42 12.22 -16.86 3.88
CA ILE A 42 12.95 -17.96 3.23
C ILE A 42 13.44 -17.53 1.84
N CYS A 43 12.60 -16.81 1.08
CA CYS A 43 12.87 -16.44 -0.30
C CYS A 43 13.42 -15.01 -0.41
N LYS A 44 14.75 -14.90 -0.60
CA LYS A 44 15.45 -13.62 -0.76
C LYS A 44 14.91 -12.80 -1.94
N TRP A 45 14.54 -13.45 -3.04
CA TRP A 45 14.02 -12.79 -4.25
C TRP A 45 12.67 -12.11 -4.00
N CYS A 46 11.74 -12.82 -3.37
CA CYS A 46 10.44 -12.27 -3.04
C CYS A 46 10.56 -11.17 -1.96
N SER A 47 11.51 -11.31 -1.02
CA SER A 47 11.83 -10.25 -0.06
C SER A 47 12.34 -8.97 -0.74
N ALA A 48 13.27 -9.09 -1.69
CA ALA A 48 13.75 -7.97 -2.48
C ALA A 48 12.63 -7.32 -3.30
N TYR A 49 11.76 -8.12 -3.91
CA TYR A 49 10.58 -7.64 -4.63
C TYR A 49 9.62 -6.87 -3.71
N ASN A 50 9.25 -7.44 -2.56
CA ASN A 50 8.39 -6.81 -1.56
C ASN A 50 8.92 -5.42 -1.13
N ARG A 51 10.24 -5.31 -0.95
CA ARG A 51 10.87 -4.03 -0.62
C ARG A 51 10.75 -3.00 -1.75
N LYS A 52 10.85 -3.41 -3.01
CA LYS A 52 10.65 -2.52 -4.18
C LYS A 52 9.22 -1.99 -4.22
N VAL A 53 8.23 -2.87 -4.07
CA VAL A 53 6.81 -2.49 -4.06
C VAL A 53 6.51 -1.49 -2.95
N HIS A 54 6.96 -1.76 -1.72
CA HIS A 54 6.76 -0.82 -0.61
C HIS A 54 7.47 0.53 -0.80
N ALA A 55 8.64 0.55 -1.45
CA ALA A 55 9.33 1.80 -1.77
C ALA A 55 8.52 2.63 -2.77
N MET A 56 8.00 1.99 -3.83
CA MET A 56 7.15 2.65 -4.83
C MET A 56 5.86 3.19 -4.18
N GLU A 57 5.19 2.38 -3.37
CA GLU A 57 3.99 2.76 -2.62
C GLU A 57 4.25 3.97 -1.71
N SER A 58 5.38 3.97 -1.00
CA SER A 58 5.78 5.08 -0.12
C SER A 58 6.06 6.36 -0.89
N MET A 59 6.68 6.25 -2.07
CA MET A 59 6.93 7.39 -2.95
C MET A 59 5.62 7.95 -3.50
N MET A 60 4.72 7.09 -4.00
CA MET A 60 3.41 7.50 -4.49
C MET A 60 2.62 8.20 -3.38
N LYS A 61 2.52 7.60 -2.19
CA LYS A 61 1.84 8.23 -1.05
C LYS A 61 2.41 9.60 -0.74
N LYS A 62 3.75 9.74 -0.70
CA LYS A 62 4.39 11.05 -0.47
C LYS A 62 3.98 12.09 -1.50
N ILE A 63 4.00 11.75 -2.79
CA ILE A 63 3.58 12.65 -3.87
C ILE A 63 2.11 13.07 -3.67
N PHE A 64 1.20 12.11 -3.50
CA PHE A 64 -0.23 12.40 -3.32
C PHE A 64 -0.56 13.12 -1.99
N THR A 65 0.27 12.99 -0.96
CA THR A 65 0.09 13.71 0.32
C THR A 65 0.79 15.05 0.39
N GLN A 66 1.77 15.33 -0.48
CA GLN A 66 2.44 16.63 -0.55
C GLN A 66 1.53 17.70 -1.17
N ASP A 67 0.61 17.30 -2.05
CA ASP A 67 -0.45 18.14 -2.60
C ASP A 67 -1.80 17.96 -1.88
N ALA A 68 -1.82 17.36 -0.69
CA ALA A 68 -3.02 17.48 0.15
C ALA A 68 -3.14 18.96 0.52
N PRO A 69 -4.19 19.68 0.08
CA PRO A 69 -4.33 21.09 0.43
C PRO A 69 -4.25 21.17 1.94
N GLU A 70 -3.37 22.04 2.43
CA GLU A 70 -3.38 22.50 3.81
C GLU A 70 -4.84 22.61 4.22
N LYS A 71 -5.25 21.81 5.21
CA LYS A 71 -6.65 21.59 5.54
C LYS A 71 -7.26 22.97 5.78
N PHE A 72 -7.99 23.51 4.80
CA PHE A 72 -8.39 24.91 4.77
C PHE A 72 -8.90 25.30 6.15
N SER A 73 -8.28 26.33 6.74
CA SER A 73 -8.74 26.83 8.01
C SER A 73 -10.23 27.15 7.89
N LYS A 74 -11.03 26.87 8.94
CA LYS A 74 -12.47 27.21 8.93
C LYS A 74 -12.69 28.68 8.53
N ASN A 75 -11.75 29.55 8.89
CA ASN A 75 -11.78 30.98 8.56
C ASN A 75 -11.58 31.24 7.07
N GLU A 76 -10.73 30.48 6.37
CA GLU A 76 -10.51 30.65 4.92
C GLU A 76 -11.73 30.19 4.11
N LEU A 77 -12.39 29.11 4.56
CA LEU A 77 -13.61 28.61 3.92
C LEU A 77 -14.79 29.58 4.10
N GLU A 78 -14.91 30.20 5.27
CA GLU A 78 -15.89 31.26 5.55
C GLU A 78 -15.64 32.50 4.69
N LEU A 79 -14.38 32.97 4.61
CA LEU A 79 -14.00 34.12 3.79
C LEU A 79 -14.29 33.90 2.30
N PHE A 80 -14.09 32.66 1.82
CA PHE A 80 -14.40 32.29 0.44
C PHE A 80 -15.90 32.30 0.17
N LYS A 81 -16.72 31.74 1.08
CA LYS A 81 -18.18 31.78 0.98
C LYS A 81 -18.72 33.22 0.93
N ASP A 82 -18.15 34.11 1.74
CA ASP A 82 -18.58 35.50 1.80
C ASP A 82 -18.27 36.24 0.50
N LYS A 83 -17.06 36.06 -0.05
CA LYS A 83 -16.66 36.61 -1.37
C LYS A 83 -17.51 36.09 -2.53
N LEU A 84 -17.96 34.84 -2.47
CA LEU A 84 -18.86 34.29 -3.50
C LEU A 84 -20.25 34.93 -3.43
N LYS A 85 -20.80 35.14 -2.22
CA LYS A 85 -22.08 35.82 -2.04
C LYS A 85 -22.05 37.25 -2.55
N ASP A 86 -20.95 37.96 -2.33
CA ASP A 86 -20.77 39.34 -2.79
C ASP A 86 -20.74 39.44 -4.33
N LYS A 87 -20.08 38.49 -5.00
CA LYS A 87 -20.02 38.43 -6.48
C LYS A 87 -21.28 37.92 -7.17
N LEU A 88 -22.18 37.27 -6.45
CA LEU A 88 -23.46 36.76 -6.95
C LEU A 88 -24.63 37.73 -6.74
N LYS A 89 -24.34 38.90 -6.16
CA LYS A 89 -25.27 40.00 -5.93
C LYS A 89 -25.18 41.01 -7.07
#